data_AF-A0A915EAK9-F1
#
_entry.id   AF-A0A915EAK9-F1
#
_cell.length_a   1.000
_cell.length_b   1.000
_cell.length_c   1.000
_cell.angle_alpha   90.00
_cell.angle_beta   90.00
_cell.angle_gamma   90.00
#
_symmetry.space_group_name_H-M   'P 1'
#
loop_
_entity.id
_entity.type
_entity.pdbx_description
1 polymer ?
#
loop_
_entity_poly.entity_id
_entity_poly.type
_entity_poly.pdbx_seq_one_letter_code
_entity_poly.pdbx_strand_id
1 'polypeptide(L)'
;MDTYLVDAVFSNQTLPFVDETSTASMVLSTATSSQHNVLTEPLCFDLIVFYRSIAEEDSNALNVLAQLETYSKFSFAVNGLVTCLLASLDCLQFPIVCQALLLCCLLTYGIMASYYGILPFVGVVAYLLYFFQPFASFCVTGTIWQVLAITVERYNAVSKPLEQRTRNAQFSLKTICGSIAVGAFLLNMVVVPFERSLTDCYEFTQNGFQIRKMIVQQDLVNNQFYAILAHLIPDIIFRAPTPIIMIAILTVRTLQICSRRTVGSQTIQQASRNIPLMLTLLNVKFIMCNTLYMFNTILMEVMGYGGKTSSQQTELEMEQYISSLYLTDFSNMLLALHSATNWLIFYRWGNWSIIGNKRKRKFSSLTMTSNAASKTTVLDVDSVELLLQKFSADKYKTACDILATLCANSIHMAKLLVGKEVENEWQQKNLSAAKDHFTQDARIKKHAIILGDLIVVHLSVSPHPVHIDWYFIKRKFCGPLQINPLQLWNGETCAAK
;
A
#
# COMPACT_ATOMS: atom_id res chain seq x y z
N MET A 1 15.70 -11.26 -11.68
CA MET A 1 15.69 -12.33 -10.64
C MET A 1 14.82 -13.56 -10.92
N ASP A 2 13.48 -13.51 -10.91
CA ASP A 2 12.62 -14.71 -11.13
C ASP A 2 12.67 -15.29 -12.58
N THR A 3 13.33 -14.60 -13.51
CA THR A 3 13.76 -15.16 -14.80
C THR A 3 14.79 -16.27 -14.57
N TYR A 4 15.82 -16.07 -13.76
CA TYR A 4 16.93 -17.02 -13.70
C TYR A 4 16.70 -18.27 -12.83
N LEU A 5 15.61 -18.33 -12.03
CA LEU A 5 15.14 -19.59 -11.45
C LEU A 5 14.61 -20.54 -12.55
N VAL A 6 14.12 -19.96 -13.66
CA VAL A 6 13.81 -20.68 -14.90
C VAL A 6 15.11 -20.97 -15.67
N ASP A 7 16.08 -20.05 -15.75
CA ASP A 7 17.35 -20.32 -16.48
C ASP A 7 18.24 -21.38 -15.84
N ALA A 8 18.29 -21.49 -14.50
CA ALA A 8 19.06 -22.55 -13.85
C ALA A 8 18.47 -23.96 -14.09
N VAL A 9 17.19 -24.02 -14.47
CA VAL A 9 16.47 -25.23 -14.89
C VAL A 9 16.53 -25.42 -16.42
N PHE A 10 16.60 -24.35 -17.22
CA PHE A 10 16.38 -24.41 -18.68
C PHE A 10 17.52 -23.88 -19.58
N SER A 11 18.60 -23.31 -19.05
CA SER A 11 19.75 -22.90 -19.88
C SER A 11 20.57 -24.13 -20.29
N ASN A 12 20.31 -24.63 -21.50
CA ASN A 12 21.07 -25.63 -22.25
C ASN A 12 21.33 -26.96 -21.52
N GLN A 13 20.28 -27.76 -21.34
CA GLN A 13 20.43 -29.21 -21.48
C GLN A 13 20.06 -29.61 -22.91
N THR A 14 20.91 -29.26 -23.87
CA THR A 14 21.22 -30.26 -24.90
C THR A 14 21.80 -31.43 -24.13
N LEU A 15 21.06 -32.54 -24.08
CA LEU A 15 21.51 -33.82 -23.55
C LEU A 15 23.02 -33.96 -23.78
N PRO A 16 23.85 -34.29 -22.77
CA PRO A 16 25.16 -34.81 -23.10
C PRO A 16 24.90 -36.01 -24.01
N PHE A 17 25.42 -35.94 -25.22
CA PHE A 17 25.52 -37.09 -26.10
C PHE A 17 26.37 -38.09 -25.30
N VAL A 18 25.69 -39.01 -24.62
CA VAL A 18 26.33 -40.14 -23.98
C VAL A 18 26.95 -40.91 -25.11
N ASP A 19 28.27 -40.90 -25.18
CA ASP A 19 29.03 -41.75 -26.08
C ASP A 19 28.47 -43.16 -25.94
N GLU A 20 28.09 -43.73 -27.09
CA GLU A 20 27.66 -45.13 -27.19
C GLU A 20 28.74 -46.00 -26.54
N THR A 21 28.46 -46.54 -25.35
CA THR A 21 28.92 -47.87 -24.96
C THR A 21 28.22 -48.33 -23.68
N SER A 22 27.52 -49.44 -23.84
CA SER A 22 27.09 -50.38 -22.80
C SER A 22 25.69 -50.19 -22.19
N THR A 23 24.77 -50.98 -22.76
CA THR A 23 23.76 -51.79 -22.06
C THR A 23 22.61 -51.08 -21.33
N ALA A 24 21.65 -50.57 -22.10
CA ALA A 24 20.23 -50.55 -21.71
C ALA A 24 19.34 -50.72 -22.96
N SER A 25 19.43 -51.89 -23.59
CA SER A 25 18.53 -52.31 -24.66
C SER A 25 17.33 -53.05 -24.07
N MET A 26 16.22 -52.37 -23.79
CA MET A 26 14.91 -53.04 -23.83
C MET A 26 13.76 -52.05 -24.01
N VAL A 27 13.04 -52.26 -25.11
CA VAL A 27 11.70 -51.75 -25.45
C VAL A 27 11.63 -50.31 -26.01
N LEU A 28 12.23 -50.08 -27.18
CA LEU A 28 11.62 -49.23 -28.21
C LEU A 28 12.13 -49.54 -29.63
N SER A 29 12.00 -50.80 -30.06
CA SER A 29 12.35 -51.20 -31.43
C SER A 29 11.15 -51.85 -32.10
N THR A 30 10.23 -51.05 -32.64
CA THR A 30 9.34 -51.42 -33.75
C THR A 30 8.54 -50.20 -34.24
N ALA A 31 9.21 -49.25 -34.90
CA ALA A 31 8.58 -48.34 -35.86
C ALA A 31 9.64 -47.74 -36.80
N THR A 32 9.78 -48.39 -37.94
CA THR A 32 10.34 -47.96 -39.23
C THR A 32 10.64 -46.46 -39.43
N SER A 33 11.94 -46.14 -39.53
CA SER A 33 12.59 -45.51 -40.69
C SER A 33 11.84 -44.39 -41.45
N SER A 34 11.38 -43.34 -40.77
CA SER A 34 11.06 -42.04 -41.43
C SER A 34 11.05 -40.80 -40.51
N GLN A 35 11.59 -40.87 -39.28
CA GLN A 35 11.55 -39.76 -38.32
C GLN A 35 12.94 -39.43 -37.76
N HIS A 36 13.80 -38.77 -38.56
CA HIS A 36 14.99 -38.11 -38.01
C HIS A 36 14.78 -36.62 -37.71
N ASN A 37 13.59 -36.07 -37.99
CA ASN A 37 13.24 -34.66 -37.76
C ASN A 37 12.28 -34.42 -36.58
N VAL A 38 11.96 -35.44 -35.77
CA VAL A 38 10.90 -35.33 -34.73
C VAL A 38 11.43 -35.04 -33.32
N LEU A 39 12.74 -35.09 -33.07
CA LEU A 39 13.30 -34.97 -31.71
C LEU A 39 13.96 -33.61 -31.42
N THR A 40 13.36 -32.51 -31.87
CA THR A 40 13.74 -31.15 -31.42
C THR A 40 12.62 -30.43 -30.69
N GLU A 41 11.55 -31.14 -30.35
CA GLU A 41 10.48 -30.56 -29.53
C GLU A 41 10.86 -30.62 -28.04
N PRO A 42 10.63 -29.54 -27.27
CA PRO A 42 11.03 -29.47 -25.88
C PRO A 42 10.19 -30.42 -25.00
N LEU A 43 10.85 -31.28 -24.23
CA LEU A 43 10.20 -32.07 -23.18
C LEU A 43 9.88 -31.19 -21.96
N CYS A 44 8.74 -31.44 -21.32
CA CYS A 44 8.44 -30.81 -20.04
C CYS A 44 9.37 -31.40 -18.95
N PHE A 45 10.33 -30.62 -18.46
CA PHE A 45 11.29 -31.07 -17.46
C PHE A 45 10.77 -30.82 -16.04
N ASP A 46 10.73 -31.87 -15.21
CA ASP A 46 10.46 -31.80 -13.77
C ASP A 46 11.69 -32.28 -12.99
N LEU A 47 12.25 -31.37 -12.20
CA LEU A 47 13.49 -31.59 -11.45
C LEU A 47 13.37 -32.74 -10.44
N ILE A 48 12.23 -32.87 -9.74
CA ILE A 48 12.04 -33.93 -8.74
C ILE A 48 11.95 -35.29 -9.45
N VAL A 49 11.17 -35.35 -10.54
CA VAL A 49 11.00 -36.59 -11.31
C VAL A 49 12.33 -37.03 -11.90
N PHE A 50 13.11 -36.07 -12.42
CA PHE A 50 14.45 -36.33 -12.92
C PHE A 50 15.35 -36.93 -11.83
N TYR A 51 15.54 -36.25 -10.69
CA TYR A 51 16.41 -36.77 -9.63
C TYR A 51 15.92 -38.09 -9.04
N ARG A 52 14.60 -38.32 -8.96
CA ARG A 52 14.05 -39.60 -8.54
C ARG A 52 14.38 -40.73 -9.52
N SER A 53 14.41 -40.45 -10.82
CA SER A 53 14.72 -41.45 -11.85
C SER A 53 16.18 -41.93 -11.82
N ILE A 54 17.12 -41.05 -11.43
CA ILE A 54 18.55 -41.37 -11.34
C ILE A 54 19.02 -41.74 -9.93
N ALA A 55 18.15 -41.57 -8.92
CA ALA A 55 18.47 -41.81 -7.51
C ALA A 55 18.84 -43.28 -7.20
N GLU A 56 18.38 -44.24 -8.01
CA GLU A 56 18.75 -45.65 -7.83
C GLU A 56 20.21 -45.94 -8.25
N GLU A 57 20.77 -45.11 -9.13
CA GLU A 57 22.10 -45.31 -9.71
C GLU A 57 23.17 -44.40 -9.07
N ASP A 58 22.79 -43.24 -8.53
CA ASP A 58 23.72 -42.25 -7.95
C ASP A 58 23.36 -41.86 -6.51
N SER A 59 24.27 -42.10 -5.56
CA SER A 59 24.12 -41.69 -4.16
C SER A 59 24.03 -40.18 -3.99
N ASN A 60 24.63 -39.40 -4.89
CA ASN A 60 24.57 -37.95 -4.85
C ASN A 60 23.17 -37.46 -5.22
N ALA A 61 22.51 -38.11 -6.19
CA ALA A 61 21.14 -37.82 -6.56
C ALA A 61 20.16 -38.08 -5.39
N LEU A 62 20.40 -39.09 -4.55
CA LEU A 62 19.62 -39.32 -3.31
C LEU A 62 19.78 -38.18 -2.30
N ASN A 63 21.01 -37.72 -2.07
CA ASN A 63 21.26 -36.59 -1.17
C ASN A 63 20.58 -35.30 -1.65
N VAL A 64 20.65 -35.05 -2.95
CA VAL A 64 19.98 -33.93 -3.61
C VAL A 64 18.47 -34.02 -3.48
N LEU A 65 17.90 -35.21 -3.74
CA LEU A 65 16.46 -35.43 -3.62
C LEU A 65 15.98 -35.15 -2.19
N ALA A 66 16.73 -35.61 -1.18
CA ALA A 66 16.42 -35.32 0.22
C ALA A 66 16.47 -33.82 0.55
N GLN A 67 17.43 -33.09 -0.02
CA GLN A 67 17.50 -31.63 0.13
C GLN A 67 16.36 -30.91 -0.59
N LEU A 68 15.97 -31.34 -1.79
CA LEU A 68 14.83 -30.80 -2.54
C LEU A 68 13.50 -31.08 -1.83
N GLU A 69 13.32 -32.27 -1.24
CA GLU A 69 12.13 -32.57 -0.43
C GLU A 69 12.07 -31.72 0.84
N THR A 70 13.22 -31.46 1.48
CA THR A 70 13.32 -30.57 2.64
C THR A 70 12.97 -29.13 2.24
N TYR A 71 13.51 -28.67 1.10
CA TYR A 71 13.20 -27.36 0.53
C TYR A 71 11.72 -27.23 0.16
N SER A 72 11.10 -28.25 -0.44
CA SER A 72 9.67 -28.29 -0.76
C SER A 72 8.80 -28.06 0.49
N LYS A 73 9.13 -28.72 1.61
CA LYS A 73 8.44 -28.50 2.89
C LYS A 73 8.63 -27.07 3.42
N PHE A 74 9.84 -26.52 3.28
CA PHE A 74 10.11 -25.14 3.65
C PHE A 74 9.31 -24.16 2.78
N SER A 75 9.30 -24.34 1.46
CA SER A 75 8.58 -23.47 0.53
C SER A 75 7.07 -23.55 0.77
N PHE A 76 6.52 -24.74 1.00
CA PHE A 76 5.13 -24.91 1.42
C PHE A 76 4.81 -24.13 2.70
N ALA A 77 5.65 -24.25 3.74
CA ALA A 77 5.40 -23.57 5.01
C ALA A 77 5.53 -22.04 4.89
N VAL A 78 6.60 -21.57 4.23
CA VAL A 78 6.94 -20.15 4.15
C VAL A 78 6.14 -19.47 3.05
N ASN A 79 6.28 -19.89 1.79
CA ASN A 79 5.57 -19.27 0.69
C ASN A 79 4.09 -19.62 0.68
N GLY A 80 3.73 -20.86 1.01
CA GLY A 80 2.33 -21.29 1.07
C GLY A 80 1.61 -20.70 2.28
N LEU A 81 1.86 -21.26 3.47
CA LEU A 81 1.07 -20.94 4.66
C LEU A 81 1.25 -19.49 5.13
N VAL A 82 2.48 -18.97 5.23
CA VAL A 82 2.68 -17.60 5.73
C VAL A 82 2.07 -16.59 4.76
N THR A 83 2.26 -16.72 3.45
CA THR A 83 1.65 -15.80 2.48
C THR A 83 0.12 -15.87 2.51
N CYS A 84 -0.47 -17.06 2.64
CA CYS A 84 -1.92 -17.21 2.79
C CYS A 84 -2.45 -16.54 4.06
N LEU A 85 -1.75 -16.70 5.19
CA LEU A 85 -2.10 -16.04 6.44
C LEU A 85 -2.01 -14.52 6.28
N LEU A 86 -0.92 -14.01 5.72
CA LEU A 86 -0.75 -12.59 5.45
C LEU A 86 -1.87 -12.05 4.54
N ALA A 87 -2.27 -12.80 3.51
CA ALA A 87 -3.36 -12.43 2.62
C ALA A 87 -4.73 -12.39 3.28
N SER A 88 -5.03 -13.38 4.13
CA SER A 88 -6.26 -13.36 4.89
C SER A 88 -6.35 -12.16 5.85
N LEU A 89 -5.22 -11.75 6.44
CA LEU A 89 -5.15 -10.60 7.34
C LEU A 89 -5.29 -9.25 6.61
N ASP A 90 -4.72 -9.12 5.41
CA ASP A 90 -4.72 -7.86 4.65
C ASP A 90 -6.04 -7.58 3.92
N CYS A 91 -6.81 -8.62 3.59
CA CYS A 91 -8.08 -8.51 2.85
C CYS A 91 -9.12 -7.65 3.58
N LEU A 92 -8.98 -7.47 4.89
CA LEU A 92 -9.97 -6.80 5.73
C LEU A 92 -9.88 -5.25 5.73
N GLN A 93 -8.80 -4.61 5.25
CA GLN A 93 -8.62 -3.18 5.59
C GLN A 93 -7.86 -2.22 4.64
N PHE A 94 -7.28 -2.63 3.49
CA PHE A 94 -6.26 -1.80 2.78
C PHE A 94 -6.58 -1.37 1.33
N PRO A 95 -5.84 -0.38 0.76
CA PRO A 95 -6.09 0.16 -0.58
C PRO A 95 -5.70 -0.82 -1.69
N ILE A 96 -6.39 -0.67 -2.82
CA ILE A 96 -6.45 -1.58 -3.99
C ILE A 96 -5.07 -2.05 -4.50
N VAL A 97 -4.04 -1.19 -4.47
CA VAL A 97 -2.72 -1.52 -5.04
C VAL A 97 -1.94 -2.51 -4.17
N CYS A 98 -2.01 -2.40 -2.84
CA CYS A 98 -1.37 -3.36 -1.93
C CYS A 98 -2.08 -4.71 -2.01
N GLN A 99 -3.41 -4.70 -2.12
CA GLN A 99 -4.21 -5.90 -2.32
C GLN A 99 -3.85 -6.60 -3.63
N ALA A 100 -3.59 -5.84 -4.70
CA ALA A 100 -3.20 -6.41 -5.98
C ALA A 100 -1.82 -7.11 -5.91
N LEU A 101 -0.81 -6.50 -5.28
CA LEU A 101 0.50 -7.15 -5.07
C LEU A 101 0.35 -8.45 -4.29
N LEU A 102 -0.40 -8.40 -3.19
CA LEU A 102 -0.53 -9.52 -2.29
C LEU A 102 -1.34 -10.67 -2.91
N LEU A 103 -2.36 -10.32 -3.70
CA LEU A 103 -3.08 -11.28 -4.54
C LEU A 103 -2.15 -11.92 -5.56
N CYS A 104 -1.26 -11.17 -6.20
CA CYS A 104 -0.29 -11.72 -7.13
C CYS A 104 0.66 -12.68 -6.43
N CYS A 105 1.24 -12.30 -5.29
CA CYS A 105 2.10 -13.18 -4.50
C CYS A 105 1.35 -14.44 -4.01
N LEU A 106 0.07 -14.30 -3.64
CA LEU A 106 -0.77 -15.44 -3.27
C LEU A 106 -0.98 -16.38 -4.45
N LEU A 107 -1.28 -15.85 -5.64
CA LEU A 107 -1.52 -16.65 -6.84
C LEU A 107 -0.25 -17.32 -7.37
N THR A 108 0.89 -16.61 -7.37
CA THR A 108 2.16 -17.12 -7.92
C THR A 108 2.90 -18.03 -6.94
N TYR A 109 2.93 -17.69 -5.65
CA TYR A 109 3.75 -18.38 -4.66
C TYR A 109 2.90 -19.12 -3.64
N GLY A 110 1.83 -18.51 -3.11
CA GLY A 110 1.02 -19.10 -2.05
C GLY A 110 0.28 -20.38 -2.48
N ILE A 111 -0.59 -20.26 -3.48
CA ILE A 111 -1.39 -21.37 -4.00
C ILE A 111 -0.50 -22.41 -4.68
N MET A 112 0.50 -21.97 -5.43
CA MET A 112 1.41 -22.89 -6.14
C MET A 112 2.28 -23.71 -5.21
N ALA A 113 2.93 -23.09 -4.23
CA ALA A 113 3.70 -23.83 -3.23
C ALA A 113 2.79 -24.75 -2.41
N SER A 114 1.55 -24.34 -2.15
CA SER A 114 0.58 -25.16 -1.42
C SER A 114 0.12 -26.40 -2.19
N TYR A 115 -0.02 -26.31 -3.51
CA TYR A 115 -0.51 -27.42 -4.33
C TYR A 115 0.61 -28.36 -4.79
N TYR A 116 1.77 -27.82 -5.16
CA TYR A 116 2.85 -28.59 -5.80
C TYR A 116 4.09 -28.79 -4.92
N GLY A 117 4.23 -28.05 -3.81
CA GLY A 117 5.42 -28.09 -2.94
C GLY A 117 6.65 -27.40 -3.54
N ILE A 118 6.92 -27.63 -4.82
CA ILE A 118 7.91 -26.92 -5.65
C ILE A 118 7.16 -26.28 -6.82
N LEU A 119 7.53 -25.06 -7.23
CA LEU A 119 6.86 -24.37 -8.35
C LEU A 119 7.09 -25.14 -9.67
N PRO A 120 6.03 -25.72 -10.28
CA PRO A 120 6.16 -26.31 -11.60
C PRO A 120 6.08 -25.21 -12.68
N PHE A 121 6.92 -25.28 -13.70
CA PHE A 121 6.90 -24.33 -14.82
C PHE A 121 6.00 -24.77 -15.99
N VAL A 122 5.04 -25.65 -15.72
CA VAL A 122 4.28 -26.38 -16.75
C VAL A 122 2.76 -26.24 -16.54
N GLY A 123 2.01 -26.19 -17.63
CA GLY A 123 0.55 -26.18 -17.65
C GLY A 123 -0.07 -24.86 -17.23
N VAL A 124 -1.12 -24.90 -16.41
CA VAL A 124 -1.85 -23.69 -15.94
C VAL A 124 -0.94 -22.77 -15.14
N VAL A 125 0.04 -23.33 -14.42
CA VAL A 125 0.99 -22.58 -13.61
C VAL A 125 1.88 -21.70 -14.47
N ALA A 126 2.29 -22.18 -15.64
CA ALA A 126 3.07 -21.39 -16.61
C ALA A 126 2.32 -20.11 -17.02
N TYR A 127 1.01 -20.18 -17.27
CA TYR A 127 0.21 -18.99 -17.57
C TYR A 127 0.15 -18.03 -16.39
N LEU A 128 -0.07 -18.55 -15.18
CA LEU A 128 -0.18 -17.72 -13.98
C LEU A 128 1.15 -17.01 -13.70
N LEU A 129 2.28 -17.70 -13.80
CA LEU A 129 3.61 -17.09 -13.66
C LEU A 129 3.90 -16.08 -14.77
N TYR A 130 3.52 -16.37 -16.01
CA TYR A 130 3.73 -15.47 -17.15
C TYR A 130 3.07 -14.09 -16.94
N PHE A 131 1.84 -14.06 -16.40
CA PHE A 131 1.09 -12.81 -16.20
C PHE A 131 1.30 -12.17 -14.82
N PHE A 132 1.24 -12.95 -13.75
CA PHE A 132 1.21 -12.39 -12.39
C PHE A 132 2.60 -12.05 -11.86
N GLN A 133 3.66 -12.69 -12.36
CA GLN A 133 5.02 -12.37 -11.95
C GLN A 133 5.46 -10.94 -12.36
N PRO A 134 5.30 -10.50 -13.62
CA PRO A 134 5.61 -9.11 -13.96
C PRO A 134 4.64 -8.12 -13.31
N PHE A 135 3.43 -8.55 -12.97
CA PHE A 135 2.49 -7.73 -12.21
C PHE A 135 2.94 -7.52 -10.76
N ALA A 136 3.43 -8.57 -10.10
CA ALA A 136 4.05 -8.44 -8.79
C ALA A 136 5.24 -7.48 -8.86
N SER A 137 6.09 -7.62 -9.89
CA SER A 137 7.22 -6.72 -10.13
C SER A 137 6.79 -5.26 -10.33
N PHE A 138 5.76 -5.02 -11.15
CA PHE A 138 5.12 -3.72 -11.34
C PHE A 138 4.65 -3.09 -10.02
N CYS A 139 3.96 -3.86 -9.17
CA CYS A 139 3.48 -3.38 -7.89
C CYS A 139 4.63 -3.04 -6.93
N VAL A 140 5.71 -3.82 -6.91
CA VAL A 140 6.91 -3.54 -6.11
C VAL A 140 7.53 -2.21 -6.54
N THR A 141 7.83 -2.04 -7.83
CA THR A 141 8.37 -0.77 -8.34
C THR A 141 7.43 0.39 -8.03
N GLY A 142 6.12 0.22 -8.22
CA GLY A 142 5.11 1.24 -7.90
C GLY A 142 5.13 1.66 -6.43
N THR A 143 5.17 0.70 -5.50
CA THR A 143 5.22 0.99 -4.05
C THR A 143 6.50 1.69 -3.63
N ILE A 144 7.66 1.31 -4.18
CA ILE A 144 8.95 1.95 -3.91
C ILE A 144 8.90 3.44 -4.27
N TRP A 145 8.43 3.75 -5.48
CA TRP A 145 8.32 5.13 -5.95
C TRP A 145 7.25 5.93 -5.22
N GLN A 146 6.14 5.29 -4.82
CA GLN A 146 5.14 5.93 -3.95
C GLN A 146 5.74 6.31 -2.59
N VAL A 147 6.51 5.42 -1.94
CA VAL A 147 7.18 5.71 -0.67
C VAL A 147 8.21 6.83 -0.83
N LEU A 148 8.96 6.85 -1.93
CA LEU A 148 9.87 7.94 -2.25
C LEU A 148 9.12 9.27 -2.41
N ALA A 149 8.03 9.29 -3.19
CA ALA A 149 7.21 10.49 -3.39
C ALA A 149 6.63 11.03 -2.08
N ILE A 150 6.09 10.16 -1.22
CA ILE A 150 5.61 10.52 0.12
C ILE A 150 6.76 11.08 0.96
N THR A 151 7.94 10.47 0.91
CA THR A 151 9.12 10.93 1.68
C THR A 151 9.58 12.32 1.21
N VAL A 152 9.59 12.58 -0.10
CA VAL A 152 9.90 13.90 -0.68
C VAL A 152 8.85 14.94 -0.26
N GLU A 153 7.56 14.61 -0.34
CA GLU A 153 6.49 15.50 0.09
C GLU A 153 6.64 15.89 1.57
N ARG A 154 6.97 14.91 2.41
CA ARG A 154 7.18 15.10 3.85
C ARG A 154 8.42 15.95 4.13
N TYR A 155 9.52 15.68 3.44
CA TYR A 155 10.72 16.51 3.54
C TYR A 155 10.42 17.96 3.17
N ASN A 156 9.70 18.20 2.07
CA ASN A 156 9.33 19.55 1.63
C ASN A 156 8.38 20.24 2.62
N ALA A 157 7.40 19.51 3.15
CA ALA A 157 6.49 20.04 4.17
C ALA A 157 7.21 20.48 5.45
N VAL A 158 8.28 19.78 5.84
CA VAL A 158 9.08 20.10 7.03
C VAL A 158 10.09 21.22 6.73
N SER A 159 10.83 21.14 5.63
CA SER A 159 11.89 22.09 5.28
C SER A 159 11.35 23.43 4.80
N LYS A 160 10.29 23.43 3.98
CA LYS A 160 9.75 24.62 3.30
C LYS A 160 8.21 24.64 3.25
N PRO A 161 7.54 24.88 4.38
CA PRO A 161 6.07 24.77 4.48
C PRO A 161 5.29 25.77 3.60
N LEU A 162 5.86 26.96 3.31
CA LEU A 162 5.21 27.98 2.47
C LEU A 162 5.26 27.62 0.99
N GLU A 163 6.41 27.15 0.50
CA GLU A 163 6.60 26.68 -0.88
C GLU A 163 5.77 25.43 -1.15
N GLN A 164 5.57 24.57 -0.15
CA GLN A 164 4.73 23.38 -0.29
C GLN A 164 3.25 23.72 -0.53
N ARG A 165 2.74 24.81 0.06
CA ARG A 165 1.34 25.24 -0.15
C ARG A 165 1.09 25.70 -1.58
N THR A 166 2.05 26.40 -2.20
CA THR A 166 1.95 26.84 -3.59
C THR A 166 2.15 25.67 -4.54
N ARG A 167 3.07 24.74 -4.24
CA ARG A 167 3.34 23.57 -5.09
C ARG A 167 2.19 22.55 -5.08
N ASN A 168 1.54 22.32 -3.94
CA ASN A 168 0.36 21.45 -3.85
C ASN A 168 -0.83 21.97 -4.67
N ALA A 169 -0.88 23.27 -4.97
CA ALA A 169 -1.89 23.83 -5.88
C ALA A 169 -1.55 23.59 -7.36
N GLN A 170 -0.27 23.42 -7.71
CA GLN A 170 0.19 23.26 -9.10
C GLN A 170 0.23 21.80 -9.55
N PHE A 171 0.72 20.89 -8.70
CA PHE A 171 0.82 19.47 -9.06
C PHE A 171 -0.27 18.67 -8.35
N SER A 172 -1.22 18.16 -9.13
CA SER A 172 -2.21 17.24 -8.58
C SER A 172 -1.53 15.94 -8.17
N LEU A 173 -1.86 15.44 -6.98
CA LEU A 173 -1.42 14.12 -6.50
C LEU A 173 -1.72 13.02 -7.52
N LYS A 174 -2.83 13.17 -8.27
CA LYS A 174 -3.23 12.25 -9.34
C LYS A 174 -2.20 12.16 -10.45
N THR A 175 -1.57 13.27 -10.83
CA THR A 175 -0.54 13.30 -11.87
C THR A 175 0.72 12.55 -11.43
N ILE A 176 1.16 12.73 -10.18
CA ILE A 176 2.34 12.04 -9.63
C ILE A 176 2.08 10.53 -9.52
N CYS A 177 0.94 10.13 -8.96
CA CYS A 177 0.58 8.71 -8.90
C CYS A 177 0.42 8.09 -10.29
N GLY A 178 -0.18 8.83 -11.24
CA GLY A 178 -0.30 8.42 -12.64
C GLY A 178 1.06 8.21 -13.30
N SER A 179 2.00 9.13 -13.13
CA SER A 179 3.35 8.98 -13.71
C SER A 179 4.12 7.81 -13.11
N ILE A 180 3.97 7.56 -11.80
CA ILE A 180 4.58 6.39 -11.14
C ILE A 180 4.00 5.09 -11.70
N ALA A 181 2.67 5.02 -11.85
CA ALA A 181 2.01 3.84 -12.41
C ALA A 181 2.44 3.58 -13.86
N VAL A 182 2.46 4.61 -14.70
CA VAL A 182 2.90 4.46 -16.11
C VAL A 182 4.38 4.05 -16.17
N GLY A 183 5.25 4.68 -15.38
CA GLY A 183 6.67 4.34 -15.34
C GLY A 183 6.92 2.90 -14.87
N ALA A 184 6.25 2.47 -13.81
CA ALA A 184 6.34 1.09 -13.32
C ALA A 184 5.82 0.09 -14.35
N PHE A 185 4.75 0.42 -15.08
CA PHE A 185 4.19 -0.44 -16.12
C PHE A 185 5.17 -0.60 -17.29
N LEU A 186 5.73 0.51 -17.78
CA LEU A 186 6.69 0.48 -18.89
C LEU A 186 7.95 -0.33 -18.53
N LEU A 187 8.46 -0.21 -17.31
CA LEU A 187 9.64 -0.94 -16.88
C LEU A 187 9.41 -2.45 -16.72
N ASN A 188 8.23 -2.86 -16.25
CA ASN A 188 8.00 -4.26 -15.87
C ASN A 188 7.18 -5.07 -16.88
N MET A 189 6.20 -4.47 -17.57
CA MET A 189 5.27 -5.19 -18.43
C MET A 189 5.70 -5.22 -19.89
N VAL A 190 6.33 -4.15 -20.37
CA VAL A 190 6.69 -4.03 -21.79
C VAL A 190 7.80 -5.00 -22.17
N VAL A 191 8.69 -5.33 -21.22
CA VAL A 191 9.88 -6.15 -21.47
C VAL A 191 9.56 -7.65 -21.57
N VAL A 192 8.57 -8.12 -20.81
CA VAL A 192 8.17 -9.54 -20.69
C VAL A 192 7.94 -10.26 -22.03
N PRO A 193 7.15 -9.73 -23.00
CA PRO A 193 6.89 -10.44 -24.24
C PRO A 193 8.14 -10.63 -25.12
N PHE A 194 9.19 -9.83 -24.90
CA PHE A 194 10.46 -9.96 -25.63
C PHE A 194 11.39 -10.99 -25.00
N GLU A 195 11.26 -11.25 -23.70
CA GLU A 195 12.14 -12.17 -22.97
C GLU A 195 11.55 -13.57 -22.84
N ARG A 196 10.22 -13.66 -22.76
CA ARG A 196 9.52 -14.88 -22.41
C ARG A 196 8.46 -15.21 -23.45
N SER A 197 8.43 -16.47 -23.83
CA SER A 197 7.40 -17.04 -24.69
C SER A 197 6.79 -18.28 -24.05
N LEU A 198 5.52 -18.52 -24.33
CA LEU A 198 4.83 -19.75 -23.92
C LEU A 198 4.89 -20.74 -25.08
N THR A 199 5.72 -21.76 -24.96
CA THR A 199 5.87 -22.81 -25.97
C THR A 199 5.17 -24.09 -25.52
N ASP A 200 4.77 -24.92 -26.48
CA ASP A 200 4.26 -26.26 -26.19
C ASP A 200 5.42 -27.17 -25.78
N CYS A 201 5.18 -28.02 -24.79
CA CYS A 201 6.07 -29.08 -24.33
C CYS A 201 5.32 -30.39 -24.20
N TYR A 202 6.03 -31.49 -24.36
CA TYR A 202 5.46 -32.83 -24.33
C TYR A 202 5.77 -33.52 -23.00
N GLU A 203 4.72 -34.02 -22.35
CA GLU A 203 4.82 -34.83 -21.13
C GLU A 203 4.38 -36.27 -21.42
N PHE A 204 5.22 -37.23 -21.04
CA PHE A 204 4.93 -38.65 -21.12
C PHE A 204 4.08 -39.08 -19.94
N THR A 205 2.83 -39.43 -20.19
CA THR A 205 1.93 -40.01 -19.19
C THR A 205 1.77 -41.51 -19.46
N GLN A 206 1.41 -42.29 -18.45
CA GLN A 206 1.12 -43.73 -18.60
C GLN A 206 0.06 -44.04 -19.68
N ASN A 207 -0.81 -43.07 -20.00
CA ASN A 207 -1.90 -43.20 -20.97
C ASN A 207 -1.58 -42.58 -22.35
N GLY A 208 -0.34 -42.12 -22.59
CA GLY A 208 0.09 -41.49 -23.84
C GLY A 208 0.76 -40.13 -23.65
N PHE A 209 0.79 -39.34 -24.73
CA PHE A 209 1.42 -38.01 -24.74
C PHE A 209 0.41 -36.92 -24.42
N GLN A 210 0.74 -36.03 -23.48
CA GLN A 210 -0.04 -34.83 -23.20
C GLN A 210 0.78 -33.59 -23.58
N ILE A 211 0.18 -32.73 -24.41
CA ILE A 211 0.77 -31.43 -24.76
C ILE A 211 0.43 -30.45 -23.63
N ARG A 212 1.45 -29.85 -23.04
CA ARG A 212 1.33 -28.78 -22.04
C ARG A 212 2.09 -27.54 -22.49
N LYS A 213 1.88 -26.43 -21.81
CA LYS A 213 2.65 -25.21 -22.04
C LYS A 213 3.74 -25.07 -21.00
N MET A 214 4.90 -24.59 -21.41
CA MET A 214 5.95 -24.17 -20.50
C MET A 214 6.43 -22.76 -20.85
N ILE A 215 7.03 -22.08 -19.87
CA ILE A 215 7.66 -20.79 -20.09
C ILE A 215 9.07 -21.06 -20.61
N VAL A 216 9.37 -20.61 -21.83
CA VAL A 216 10.71 -20.64 -22.41
C VAL A 216 11.26 -19.23 -22.49
N GLN A 217 12.52 -19.10 -22.10
CA GLN A 217 13.27 -17.87 -22.27
C GLN A 217 13.85 -17.79 -23.67
N GLN A 218 13.82 -16.59 -24.26
CA GLN A 218 14.43 -16.37 -25.57
C GLN A 218 15.95 -16.21 -25.44
N ASP A 219 16.68 -16.61 -26.49
CA ASP A 219 18.15 -16.51 -26.56
C ASP A 219 18.70 -15.08 -26.34
N LEU A 220 17.86 -14.06 -26.53
CA LEU A 220 18.21 -12.67 -26.25
C LEU A 220 18.63 -12.46 -24.79
N VAL A 221 18.02 -13.20 -23.85
CA VAL A 221 18.32 -13.11 -22.41
C VAL A 221 19.72 -13.65 -22.10
N ASN A 222 20.22 -14.62 -22.88
CA ASN A 222 21.57 -15.17 -22.71
C ASN A 222 22.68 -14.17 -23.08
N ASN A 223 22.35 -13.06 -23.76
CA ASN A 223 23.33 -12.02 -24.02
C ASN A 223 23.60 -11.20 -22.74
N GLN A 224 24.81 -11.34 -22.19
CA GLN A 224 25.24 -10.62 -20.98
C GLN A 224 25.04 -9.09 -21.07
N PHE A 225 25.25 -8.49 -22.24
CA PHE A 225 25.06 -7.05 -22.42
C PHE A 225 23.58 -6.65 -22.30
N TYR A 226 22.68 -7.49 -22.82
CA TYR A 226 21.24 -7.29 -22.68
C TYR A 226 20.85 -7.41 -21.21
N ALA A 227 21.30 -8.44 -20.50
CA ALA A 227 21.00 -8.63 -19.09
C ALA A 227 21.46 -7.42 -18.23
N ILE A 228 22.66 -6.90 -18.47
CA ILE A 228 23.16 -5.71 -17.77
C ILE A 228 22.32 -4.47 -18.09
N LEU A 229 22.01 -4.23 -19.36
CA LEU A 229 21.33 -3.00 -19.79
C LEU A 229 19.83 -3.00 -19.49
N ALA A 230 19.16 -4.14 -19.65
CA ALA A 230 17.72 -4.28 -19.52
C ALA A 230 17.27 -4.64 -18.10
N HIS A 231 18.10 -5.34 -17.31
CA HIS A 231 17.76 -5.73 -15.94
C HIS A 231 18.57 -4.97 -14.90
N LEU A 232 19.90 -5.08 -14.93
CA LEU A 232 20.73 -4.58 -13.83
C LEU A 232 20.65 -3.06 -13.70
N ILE A 233 20.83 -2.31 -14.80
CA ILE A 233 20.81 -0.84 -14.76
C ILE A 233 19.44 -0.30 -14.33
N PRO A 234 18.30 -0.75 -14.92
CA PRO A 234 16.99 -0.33 -14.47
C PRO A 234 16.67 -0.71 -13.03
N ASP A 235 17.07 -1.91 -12.58
CA ASP A 235 16.86 -2.32 -11.18
C ASP A 235 17.69 -1.46 -10.21
N ILE A 236 18.90 -1.07 -10.59
CA ILE A 236 19.74 -0.15 -9.81
C ILE A 236 19.05 1.23 -9.70
N ILE A 237 18.63 1.80 -10.82
CA ILE A 237 18.11 3.18 -10.87
C ILE A 237 16.70 3.27 -10.29
N PHE A 238 15.83 2.33 -10.63
CA PHE A 238 14.40 2.44 -10.39
C PHE A 238 13.91 1.57 -9.23
N ARG A 239 14.68 0.58 -8.77
CA ARG A 239 14.20 -0.38 -7.76
C ARG A 239 14.92 -0.27 -6.44
N ALA A 240 16.22 -0.54 -6.38
CA ALA A 240 16.83 -0.86 -5.09
C ALA A 240 17.84 0.18 -4.58
N PRO A 241 19.03 0.43 -5.15
CA PRO A 241 19.98 1.32 -4.51
C PRO A 241 19.56 2.80 -4.55
N THR A 242 19.19 3.34 -5.71
CA THR A 242 18.92 4.79 -5.84
C THR A 242 17.73 5.27 -5.01
N PRO A 243 16.52 4.69 -5.10
CA PRO A 243 15.38 5.17 -4.32
C PRO A 243 15.57 4.93 -2.81
N ILE A 244 16.18 3.81 -2.40
CA ILE A 244 16.45 3.53 -0.98
C ILE A 244 17.43 4.56 -0.39
N ILE A 245 18.53 4.85 -1.08
CA ILE A 245 19.51 5.84 -0.64
C ILE A 245 18.87 7.23 -0.56
N MET A 246 18.06 7.61 -1.55
CA MET A 246 17.28 8.85 -1.53
C MET A 246 16.34 8.92 -0.31
N ILE A 247 15.57 7.86 -0.05
CA ILE A 247 14.67 7.77 1.11
C ILE A 247 15.47 7.90 2.42
N ALA A 248 16.60 7.21 2.55
CA ALA A 248 17.46 7.27 3.73
C ALA A 248 18.02 8.69 3.97
N ILE A 249 18.54 9.34 2.93
CA ILE A 249 19.07 10.71 3.05
C ILE A 249 17.96 11.69 3.43
N LEU A 250 16.80 11.61 2.77
CA LEU A 250 15.67 12.51 3.02
C LEU A 250 15.08 12.30 4.43
N THR A 251 14.99 11.06 4.90
CA THR A 251 14.53 10.77 6.26
C THR A 251 15.47 11.31 7.32
N VAL A 252 16.78 11.06 7.19
CA VAL A 252 17.79 11.60 8.12
C VAL A 252 17.75 13.13 8.14
N ARG A 253 17.69 13.78 6.97
CA ARG A 253 17.57 15.25 6.90
C ARG A 253 16.28 15.75 7.54
N THR A 254 15.16 15.08 7.31
CA THR A 254 13.87 15.42 7.94
C THR A 254 13.96 15.32 9.46
N LEU A 255 14.56 14.26 9.99
CA LEU A 255 14.78 14.09 11.43
C LEU A 255 15.71 15.14 12.02
N GLN A 256 16.81 15.48 11.33
CA GLN A 256 17.73 16.52 11.78
C GLN A 256 17.04 17.89 11.86
N ILE A 257 16.22 18.24 10.86
CA ILE A 257 15.45 19.50 10.87
C ILE A 257 14.44 19.50 12.03
N CYS A 258 13.74 18.38 12.24
CA CYS A 258 12.81 18.22 13.35
C CYS A 258 13.51 18.32 14.73
N SER A 259 14.72 17.76 14.86
CA SER A 259 15.50 17.77 16.09
C SER A 259 16.07 19.15 16.41
N ARG A 260 16.55 19.89 15.39
CA ARG A 260 17.13 21.23 15.55
C ARG A 260 16.09 22.32 15.78
N ARG A 261 14.81 22.08 15.49
CA ARG A 261 13.70 22.98 15.84
C ARG A 261 13.30 22.79 17.32
N THR A 262 14.18 23.24 18.22
CA THR A 262 13.80 23.56 19.60
C THR A 262 13.00 24.86 19.58
N VAL A 263 11.68 24.76 19.45
CA VAL A 263 10.79 25.90 19.70
C VAL A 263 10.83 26.19 21.20
N GLY A 264 11.27 27.40 21.55
CA GLY A 264 11.44 27.83 22.92
C GLY A 264 10.18 27.65 23.78
N SER A 265 10.40 27.13 24.99
CA SER A 265 9.60 27.18 26.23
C SER A 265 8.11 26.78 26.24
N GLN A 266 7.37 26.76 25.12
CA GLN A 266 5.94 26.43 25.14
C GLN A 266 5.66 24.99 24.69
N THR A 267 5.02 24.28 25.60
CA THR A 267 4.62 22.86 25.68
C THR A 267 3.65 22.37 24.59
N ILE A 268 3.70 22.92 23.38
CA ILE A 268 2.87 22.49 22.23
C ILE A 268 3.47 21.25 21.50
N GLN A 269 4.68 20.80 21.88
CA GLN A 269 5.43 19.78 21.13
C GLN A 269 5.11 18.30 21.43
N GLN A 270 4.31 17.95 22.43
CA GLN A 270 4.23 16.54 22.86
C GLN A 270 3.28 15.65 22.03
N ALA A 271 2.31 16.23 21.31
CA ALA A 271 1.40 15.47 20.45
C ALA A 271 1.95 15.22 19.03
N SER A 272 2.94 16.00 18.57
CA SER A 272 3.48 15.96 17.20
C SER A 272 4.77 15.16 17.05
N ARG A 273 5.44 14.78 18.15
CA ARG A 273 6.69 13.97 18.12
C ARG A 273 6.51 12.55 17.59
N ASN A 274 5.29 12.05 17.61
CA ASN A 274 4.96 10.67 17.25
C ASN A 274 4.89 10.49 15.73
N ILE A 275 4.34 11.43 14.98
CA ILE A 275 4.13 11.28 13.52
C ILE A 275 5.47 11.12 12.75
N PRO A 276 6.52 11.91 13.03
CA PRO A 276 7.83 11.72 12.40
C PRO A 276 8.48 10.37 12.72
N LEU A 277 8.25 9.85 13.94
CA LEU A 277 8.79 8.56 14.37
C LEU A 277 8.10 7.41 13.63
N MET A 278 6.77 7.44 13.50
CA MET A 278 6.01 6.45 12.72
C MET A 278 6.53 6.36 11.28
N LEU A 279 6.70 7.51 10.63
CA LEU A 279 7.16 7.58 9.26
C LEU A 279 8.61 7.08 9.12
N THR A 280 9.46 7.37 10.12
CA THR A 280 10.82 6.84 10.16
C THR A 280 10.84 5.33 10.29
N LEU A 281 10.01 4.76 11.19
CA LEU A 281 9.90 3.30 11.34
C LEU A 281 9.41 2.62 10.05
N LEU A 282 8.45 3.23 9.35
CA LEU A 282 7.97 2.74 8.06
C LEU A 282 9.11 2.72 7.02
N ASN A 283 9.89 3.80 6.96
CA ASN A 283 11.01 3.89 6.03
C ASN A 283 12.18 2.97 6.41
N VAL A 284 12.48 2.77 7.69
CA VAL A 284 13.50 1.79 8.14
C VAL A 284 13.08 0.37 7.78
N LYS A 285 11.82 0.00 8.05
CA LYS A 285 11.26 -1.29 7.64
C LYS A 285 11.37 -1.49 6.13
N PHE A 286 11.00 -0.46 5.36
CA PHE A 286 11.11 -0.49 3.90
C PHE A 286 12.55 -0.70 3.44
N ILE A 287 13.52 0.01 4.03
CA ILE A 287 14.94 -0.15 3.71
C ILE A 287 15.40 -1.58 4.04
N MET A 288 15.07 -2.12 5.21
CA MET A 288 15.49 -3.48 5.58
C MET A 288 14.94 -4.55 4.63
N CYS A 289 13.65 -4.50 4.30
CA CYS A 289 13.04 -5.48 3.40
C CYS A 289 13.61 -5.40 1.98
N ASN A 290 13.81 -4.19 1.43
CA ASN A 290 14.31 -4.04 0.07
C ASN A 290 15.85 -4.24 -0.04
N THR A 291 16.62 -3.98 1.01
CA THR A 291 18.07 -4.27 1.01
C THR A 291 18.33 -5.77 0.97
N LEU A 292 17.55 -6.58 1.67
CA LEU A 292 17.68 -8.05 1.59
C LEU A 292 17.33 -8.58 0.20
N TYR A 293 16.28 -8.04 -0.41
CA TYR A 293 15.96 -8.32 -1.82
C TYR A 293 17.13 -7.96 -2.75
N MET A 294 17.71 -6.75 -2.59
CA MET A 294 18.85 -6.32 -3.39
C MET A 294 20.09 -7.20 -3.19
N PHE A 295 20.37 -7.59 -1.95
CA PHE A 295 21.49 -8.47 -1.63
C PHE A 295 21.33 -9.81 -2.33
N ASN A 296 20.12 -10.38 -2.31
CA ASN A 296 19.81 -11.59 -3.06
C ASN A 296 20.04 -11.38 -4.57
N THR A 297 19.53 -10.28 -5.14
CA THR A 297 19.71 -9.99 -6.58
C THR A 297 21.19 -9.86 -6.96
N ILE A 298 22.00 -9.16 -6.16
CA ILE A 298 23.44 -9.02 -6.41
C ILE A 298 24.15 -10.36 -6.31
N LEU A 299 23.80 -11.20 -5.32
CA LEU A 299 24.37 -12.54 -5.20
C LEU A 299 24.09 -13.38 -6.45
N MET A 300 22.85 -13.40 -6.94
CA MET A 300 22.49 -14.18 -8.12
C MET A 300 23.07 -13.59 -9.41
N GLU A 301 22.93 -12.28 -9.64
CA GLU A 301 23.22 -11.65 -10.93
C GLU A 301 24.68 -11.23 -11.08
N VAL A 302 25.31 -10.70 -10.03
CA VAL A 302 26.68 -10.19 -10.10
C VAL A 302 27.70 -11.27 -9.74
N MET A 303 27.41 -12.06 -8.71
CA MET A 303 28.33 -13.13 -8.30
C MET A 303 28.09 -14.44 -9.05
N GLY A 304 27.01 -14.54 -9.85
CA GLY A 304 26.63 -15.77 -10.51
C GLY A 304 26.33 -16.90 -9.52
N TYR A 305 25.99 -16.57 -8.28
CA TYR A 305 25.72 -17.56 -7.24
C TYR A 305 24.50 -18.39 -7.68
N GLY A 306 24.65 -19.72 -7.80
CA GLY A 306 23.60 -20.60 -8.34
C GLY A 306 23.50 -20.65 -9.87
N GLY A 307 24.38 -19.95 -10.61
CA GLY A 307 24.53 -20.08 -12.07
C GLY A 307 25.44 -21.26 -12.44
N LYS A 308 24.96 -22.15 -13.32
CA LYS A 308 25.74 -23.30 -13.80
C LYS A 308 26.70 -22.85 -14.89
N THR A 309 27.96 -22.58 -14.54
CA THR A 309 29.04 -22.39 -15.52
C THR A 309 30.19 -23.36 -15.27
N SER A 310 29.95 -24.67 -15.28
CA SER A 310 30.90 -25.65 -15.82
C SER A 310 30.31 -27.05 -15.81
N SER A 311 30.70 -27.87 -16.79
CA SER A 311 30.32 -29.28 -16.97
C SER A 311 30.97 -30.24 -15.95
N GLN A 312 31.32 -29.76 -14.75
CA GLN A 312 31.85 -30.57 -13.65
C GLN A 312 31.02 -30.30 -12.40
N GLN A 313 29.86 -30.97 -12.33
CA GLN A 313 28.99 -30.97 -11.15
C GLN A 313 29.78 -31.41 -9.92
N THR A 314 30.20 -30.43 -9.13
CA THR A 314 30.79 -30.65 -7.82
C THR A 314 29.69 -30.43 -6.78
N GLU A 315 29.60 -31.24 -5.73
CA GLU A 315 28.56 -31.14 -4.67
C GLU A 315 28.37 -29.70 -4.15
N LEU A 316 29.45 -28.92 -4.12
CA LEU A 316 29.48 -27.51 -3.73
C LEU A 316 28.57 -26.62 -4.58
N GLU A 317 28.50 -26.82 -5.90
CA GLU A 317 27.68 -26.00 -6.80
C GLU A 317 26.18 -26.26 -6.60
N MET A 318 25.85 -27.51 -6.24
CA MET A 318 24.48 -27.91 -5.99
C MET A 318 23.94 -27.35 -4.67
N GLU A 319 24.75 -27.36 -3.62
CA GLU A 319 24.40 -26.73 -2.35
C GLU A 319 24.20 -25.22 -2.51
N GLN A 320 25.04 -24.56 -3.31
CA GLN A 320 24.88 -23.14 -3.65
C GLN A 320 23.56 -22.87 -4.39
N TYR A 321 23.20 -23.72 -5.36
CA TYR A 321 21.92 -23.63 -6.06
C TYR A 321 20.73 -23.75 -5.10
N ILE A 322 20.71 -24.77 -4.24
CA ILE A 322 19.62 -24.97 -3.29
C ILE A 322 19.54 -23.81 -2.27
N SER A 323 20.68 -23.35 -1.75
CA SER A 323 20.77 -22.19 -0.87
C SER A 323 20.19 -20.93 -1.52
N SER A 324 20.42 -20.75 -2.82
CA SER A 324 19.84 -19.64 -3.58
C SER A 324 18.31 -19.68 -3.68
N LEU A 325 17.72 -20.88 -3.76
CA LEU A 325 16.26 -21.06 -3.75
C LEU A 325 15.67 -20.63 -2.41
N TYR A 326 16.28 -21.04 -1.29
CA TYR A 326 15.87 -20.60 0.04
C TYR A 326 15.94 -19.08 0.20
N LEU A 327 17.01 -18.46 -0.28
CA LEU A 327 17.23 -17.02 -0.16
C LEU A 327 16.21 -16.23 -0.99
N THR A 328 15.83 -16.75 -2.15
CA THR A 328 14.79 -16.20 -3.02
C THR A 328 13.40 -16.30 -2.41
N ASP A 329 13.02 -17.46 -1.90
CA ASP A 329 11.74 -17.65 -1.20
C ASP A 329 11.64 -16.77 0.04
N PHE A 330 12.71 -16.68 0.82
CA PHE A 330 12.75 -15.83 2.00
C PHE A 330 12.62 -14.35 1.64
N SER A 331 13.29 -13.90 0.57
CA SER A 331 13.18 -12.54 0.05
C SER A 331 11.75 -12.23 -0.43
N ASN A 332 11.12 -13.15 -1.14
CA ASN A 332 9.73 -13.02 -1.62
C ASN A 332 8.74 -12.98 -0.45
N MET A 333 8.93 -13.83 0.57
CA MET A 333 8.14 -13.78 1.81
C MET A 333 8.32 -12.42 2.52
N LEU A 334 9.55 -11.91 2.64
CA LEU A 334 9.80 -10.61 3.28
C LEU A 334 9.12 -9.45 2.55
N LEU A 335 9.04 -9.52 1.23
CA LEU A 335 8.34 -8.54 0.40
C LEU A 335 6.81 -8.60 0.62
N ALA A 336 6.24 -9.80 0.70
CA ALA A 336 4.84 -10.01 1.05
C ALA A 336 4.55 -9.52 2.49
N LEU A 337 5.40 -9.88 3.44
CA LEU A 337 5.34 -9.45 4.84
C LEU A 337 5.45 -7.92 4.94
N HIS A 338 6.33 -7.30 4.17
CA HIS A 338 6.47 -5.85 4.13
C HIS A 338 5.14 -5.20 3.76
N SER A 339 4.52 -5.67 2.69
CA SER A 339 3.24 -5.15 2.19
C SER A 339 2.13 -5.36 3.23
N ALA A 340 2.02 -6.57 3.78
CA ALA A 340 1.00 -6.95 4.75
C ALA A 340 1.17 -6.39 6.15
N THR A 341 2.31 -5.81 6.51
CA THR A 341 2.49 -5.19 7.84
C THR A 341 2.39 -3.67 7.80
N ASN A 342 2.16 -3.07 6.64
CA ASN A 342 1.97 -1.62 6.52
C ASN A 342 0.70 -1.18 7.27
N TRP A 343 -0.37 -1.98 7.23
CA TRP A 343 -1.60 -1.69 7.98
C TRP A 343 -1.41 -1.71 9.48
N LEU A 344 -0.64 -2.67 9.98
CA LEU A 344 -0.45 -2.87 11.40
C LEU A 344 0.20 -1.62 12.03
N ILE A 345 1.12 -0.99 11.30
CA ILE A 345 1.74 0.27 11.69
C ILE A 345 0.68 1.37 11.79
N PHE A 346 -0.16 1.55 10.77
CA PHE A 346 -1.19 2.60 10.78
C PHE A 346 -2.28 2.38 11.84
N TYR A 347 -2.78 1.15 11.95
CA TYR A 347 -3.84 0.80 12.90
C TYR A 347 -3.37 0.93 14.35
N ARG A 348 -2.19 0.37 14.67
CA ARG A 348 -1.65 0.39 16.03
C ARG A 348 -1.18 1.79 16.45
N TRP A 349 -0.73 2.62 15.49
CA TRP A 349 -0.32 3.99 15.79
C TRP A 349 -1.47 4.88 16.25
N GLY A 350 -2.63 4.77 15.59
CA GLY A 350 -3.86 5.46 16.01
C GLY A 350 -4.22 5.12 17.46
N ASN A 351 -4.21 3.81 17.79
CA ASN A 351 -4.57 3.32 19.12
C ASN A 351 -3.54 3.68 20.21
N TRP A 352 -2.24 3.72 19.91
CA TRP A 352 -1.21 4.15 20.85
C TRP A 352 -1.29 5.65 21.19
N SER A 353 -1.69 6.49 20.23
CA SER A 353 -1.96 7.91 20.51
C SER A 353 -3.10 8.09 21.52
N ILE A 354 -4.12 7.23 21.45
CA ILE A 354 -5.30 7.26 22.32
C ILE A 354 -4.94 6.73 23.72
N ILE A 355 -4.18 5.62 23.81
CA ILE A 355 -3.76 5.03 25.09
C ILE A 355 -2.77 5.93 25.83
N GLY A 356 -1.84 6.57 25.11
CA GLY A 356 -0.91 7.55 25.68
C GLY A 356 -1.62 8.77 26.28
N ASN A 357 -2.68 9.24 25.63
CA ASN A 357 -3.51 10.33 26.15
C ASN A 357 -4.33 9.92 27.39
N LYS A 358 -4.82 8.67 27.46
CA LYS A 358 -5.50 8.15 28.67
C LYS A 358 -4.56 8.05 29.88
N ARG A 359 -3.28 7.69 29.68
CA ARG A 359 -2.28 7.64 30.77
C ARG A 359 -1.87 9.04 31.25
N LYS A 360 -1.79 10.05 30.36
CA LYS A 360 -1.43 11.42 30.74
C LYS A 360 -2.56 12.21 31.41
N ARG A 361 -3.83 11.92 31.08
CA ARG A 361 -4.98 12.56 31.75
C ARG A 361 -5.09 12.21 33.24
N LYS A 362 -4.58 11.06 33.69
CA LYS A 362 -4.53 10.69 35.12
C LYS A 362 -3.49 11.47 35.95
N PHE A 363 -2.62 12.27 35.33
CA PHE A 363 -1.54 12.99 36.03
C PHE A 363 -1.57 14.51 35.83
N SER A 364 -2.58 15.05 35.14
CA SER A 364 -2.65 16.47 34.76
C SER A 364 -3.95 17.16 35.18
N SER A 365 -4.55 16.73 36.29
CA SER A 365 -5.62 17.46 36.98
C SER A 365 -5.04 18.57 37.87
N LEU A 366 -4.26 19.51 37.32
CA LEU A 366 -3.79 20.69 38.07
C LEU A 366 -3.13 21.74 37.16
N THR A 367 -3.84 22.30 36.16
CA THR A 367 -3.60 23.70 35.73
C THR A 367 -4.72 24.20 34.81
N MET A 368 -5.31 25.34 35.18
CA MET A 368 -6.32 26.07 34.42
C MET A 368 -5.72 27.10 33.43
N THR A 369 -6.59 27.53 32.49
CA THR A 369 -6.62 28.79 31.71
C THR A 369 -5.63 28.99 30.55
N SER A 370 -6.12 28.94 29.29
CA SER A 370 -6.71 30.08 28.55
C SER A 370 -6.67 29.92 27.01
N ASN A 371 -7.83 30.18 26.41
CA ASN A 371 -8.23 30.71 25.10
C ASN A 371 -7.54 30.38 23.75
N ALA A 372 -8.40 29.81 22.89
CA ALA A 372 -8.73 30.19 21.50
C ALA A 372 -7.73 29.94 20.36
N ALA A 373 -7.96 28.85 19.62
CA ALA A 373 -8.13 28.88 18.16
C ALA A 373 -8.73 27.54 17.68
N SER A 374 -9.77 27.65 16.86
CA SER A 374 -10.63 26.61 16.30
C SER A 374 -9.93 25.30 15.90
N LYS A 375 -10.14 24.26 16.69
CA LYS A 375 -10.13 22.85 16.25
C LYS A 375 -11.33 22.19 16.89
N THR A 376 -12.03 21.37 16.11
CA THR A 376 -13.11 20.47 16.54
C THR A 376 -12.71 19.74 17.81
N THR A 377 -13.07 20.32 18.95
CA THR A 377 -12.89 19.72 20.26
C THR A 377 -13.93 18.63 20.37
N VAL A 378 -13.47 17.39 20.38
CA VAL A 378 -14.24 16.27 20.93
C VAL A 378 -14.58 16.68 22.35
N LEU A 379 -15.82 17.13 22.54
CA LEU A 379 -16.35 17.50 23.85
C LEU A 379 -16.37 16.23 24.70
N ASP A 380 -15.79 16.33 25.89
CA ASP A 380 -15.82 15.27 26.88
C ASP A 380 -17.25 15.05 27.34
N VAL A 381 -17.65 13.80 27.61
CA VAL A 381 -19.04 13.44 27.95
C VAL A 381 -19.53 14.24 29.16
N ASP A 382 -18.67 14.39 30.18
CA ASP A 382 -18.94 15.18 31.38
C ASP A 382 -19.14 16.68 31.07
N SER A 383 -18.42 17.20 30.06
CA SER A 383 -18.60 18.58 29.60
C SER A 383 -19.89 18.77 28.83
N VAL A 384 -20.32 17.78 28.03
CA VAL A 384 -21.61 17.78 27.32
C VAL A 384 -22.75 17.74 28.33
N GLU A 385 -22.65 16.91 29.36
CA GLU A 385 -23.67 16.78 30.40
C GLU A 385 -23.80 18.07 31.24
N LEU A 386 -22.67 18.67 31.63
CA LEU A 386 -22.67 19.96 32.35
C LEU A 386 -23.19 21.11 31.47
N LEU A 387 -22.88 21.09 30.17
CA LEU A 387 -23.38 22.08 29.21
C LEU A 387 -24.87 21.88 28.92
N LEU A 388 -25.34 20.64 28.85
CA LEU A 388 -26.76 20.29 28.74
C LEU A 388 -27.53 20.74 30.00
N GLN A 389 -26.97 20.53 31.19
CA GLN A 389 -27.58 20.97 32.45
C GLN A 389 -27.70 22.49 32.52
N LYS A 390 -26.63 23.23 32.15
CA LYS A 390 -26.67 24.69 32.12
C LYS A 390 -27.59 25.24 31.02
N PHE A 391 -27.53 24.65 29.83
CA PHE A 391 -28.34 25.10 28.70
C PHE A 391 -29.82 24.80 28.91
N SER A 392 -30.17 23.64 29.46
CA SER A 392 -31.57 23.24 29.67
C SER A 392 -32.34 24.18 30.61
N ALA A 393 -31.67 24.75 31.62
CA ALA A 393 -32.26 25.73 32.53
C ALA A 393 -32.69 27.03 31.81
N ASP A 394 -31.90 27.48 30.83
CA ASP A 394 -32.10 28.76 30.13
C ASP A 394 -32.26 28.59 28.61
N LYS A 395 -32.74 27.42 28.15
CA LYS A 395 -32.67 27.03 26.73
C LYS A 395 -33.37 28.01 25.79
N TYR A 396 -34.54 28.51 26.19
CA TYR A 396 -35.32 29.43 25.37
C TYR A 396 -34.74 30.84 25.37
N LYS A 397 -34.23 31.30 26.51
CA LYS A 397 -33.58 32.60 26.63
C LYS A 397 -32.30 32.65 25.79
N THR A 398 -31.46 31.61 25.92
CA THR A 398 -30.22 31.48 25.16
C THR A 398 -30.50 31.34 23.66
N ALA A 399 -31.48 30.53 23.26
CA ALA A 399 -31.87 30.41 21.86
C ALA A 399 -32.43 31.71 21.28
N CYS A 400 -33.20 32.47 22.08
CA CYS A 400 -33.71 33.79 21.69
C CYS A 400 -32.57 34.79 21.49
N ASP A 401 -31.61 34.84 22.42
CA ASP A 401 -30.42 35.69 22.31
C ASP A 401 -29.57 35.35 21.08
N ILE A 402 -29.41 34.07 20.76
CA ILE A 402 -28.69 33.61 19.57
C ILE A 402 -29.42 34.09 18.30
N LEU A 403 -30.73 33.85 18.20
CA LEU A 403 -31.52 34.26 17.04
C LEU A 403 -31.59 35.79 16.89
N ALA A 404 -31.77 36.53 17.99
CA ALA A 404 -31.76 37.98 18.00
C ALA A 404 -30.41 38.54 17.54
N THR A 405 -29.30 37.94 17.99
CA THR A 405 -27.95 38.32 17.57
C THR A 405 -27.71 37.98 16.09
N LEU A 406 -28.19 36.84 15.60
CA LEU A 406 -28.10 36.47 14.19
C LEU A 406 -28.93 37.40 13.29
N CYS A 407 -30.14 37.79 13.71
CA CYS A 407 -30.98 38.75 13.00
C CYS A 407 -30.38 40.16 13.02
N ALA A 408 -29.77 40.57 14.14
CA ALA A 408 -29.06 41.84 14.25
C ALA A 408 -27.83 41.91 13.33
N ASN A 409 -27.14 40.78 13.12
CA ASN A 409 -25.95 40.70 12.27
C ASN A 409 -26.25 40.38 10.79
N SER A 410 -27.43 39.87 10.46
CA SER A 410 -27.78 39.43 9.12
C SER A 410 -29.21 39.79 8.75
N ILE A 411 -29.35 40.77 7.85
CA ILE A 411 -30.66 41.22 7.35
C ILE A 411 -31.43 40.09 6.64
N HIS A 412 -30.74 39.16 5.99
CA HIS A 412 -31.38 38.01 5.35
C HIS A 412 -32.04 37.08 6.37
N MET A 413 -31.38 36.81 7.51
CA MET A 413 -31.97 36.01 8.58
C MET A 413 -33.15 36.73 9.24
N ALA A 414 -33.04 38.04 9.43
CA ALA A 414 -34.14 38.86 9.94
C ALA A 414 -35.36 38.83 9.00
N LYS A 415 -35.16 38.99 7.69
CA LYS A 415 -36.24 38.90 6.67
C LYS A 415 -36.90 37.52 6.66
N LEU A 416 -36.13 36.46 6.86
CA LEU A 416 -36.64 35.07 6.86
C LEU A 416 -37.47 34.78 8.12
N LEU A 417 -36.99 35.21 9.29
CA LEU A 417 -37.59 34.84 10.59
C LEU A 417 -38.70 35.79 11.04
N VAL A 418 -38.59 37.08 10.69
CA VAL A 418 -39.53 38.13 11.12
C VAL A 418 -40.44 38.57 9.96
N GLY A 419 -39.93 38.64 8.73
CA GLY A 419 -40.71 38.99 7.52
C GLY A 419 -40.15 40.21 6.77
N LYS A 420 -40.82 40.60 5.66
CA LYS A 420 -40.35 41.66 4.75
C LYS A 420 -40.40 43.07 5.35
N GLU A 421 -41.18 43.31 6.40
CA GLU A 421 -41.39 44.64 7.00
C GLU A 421 -40.16 45.19 7.75
N VAL A 422 -39.13 44.37 8.00
CA VAL A 422 -37.94 44.72 8.78
C VAL A 422 -36.98 45.67 8.04
N GLU A 423 -37.07 45.76 6.71
CA GLU A 423 -36.09 46.49 5.89
C GLU A 423 -36.07 48.00 6.18
N ASN A 424 -37.21 48.58 6.53
CA ASN A 424 -37.34 50.01 6.83
C ASN A 424 -36.84 50.36 8.24
N GLU A 425 -36.92 49.41 9.19
CA GLU A 425 -36.53 49.66 10.59
C GLU A 425 -35.05 49.39 10.86
N TRP A 426 -34.42 48.54 10.04
CA TRP A 426 -33.05 48.09 10.26
C TRP A 426 -32.00 49.15 9.93
N GLN A 427 -32.27 50.03 8.95
CA GLN A 427 -31.31 51.05 8.52
C GLN A 427 -31.08 52.19 9.53
N GLN A 428 -31.88 52.28 10.60
CA GLN A 428 -31.90 53.45 11.48
C GLN A 428 -31.48 53.16 12.94
N LYS A 429 -31.23 51.89 13.31
CA LYS A 429 -30.94 51.50 14.71
C LYS A 429 -29.51 50.98 14.90
N ASN A 430 -28.89 51.37 16.01
CA ASN A 430 -27.63 50.78 16.48
C ASN A 430 -27.81 49.28 16.77
N LEU A 431 -26.74 48.49 16.61
CA LEU A 431 -26.75 47.01 16.77
C LEU A 431 -27.37 46.54 18.09
N SER A 432 -27.13 47.25 19.20
CA SER A 432 -27.72 46.96 20.51
C SER A 432 -29.25 47.15 20.52
N ALA A 433 -29.73 48.26 19.96
CA ALA A 433 -31.17 48.55 19.86
C ALA A 433 -31.89 47.56 18.92
N ALA A 434 -31.21 47.12 17.85
CA ALA A 434 -31.73 46.08 16.97
C ALA A 434 -31.86 44.73 17.70
N LYS A 435 -30.86 44.36 18.51
CA LYS A 435 -30.90 43.13 19.31
C LYS A 435 -32.07 43.16 20.31
N ASP A 436 -32.25 44.24 21.06
CA ASP A 436 -33.34 44.34 22.05
C ASP A 436 -34.72 44.27 21.38
N HIS A 437 -34.86 44.90 20.22
CA HIS A 437 -36.08 44.81 19.41
C HIS A 437 -36.40 43.37 19.00
N PHE A 438 -35.41 42.64 18.46
CA PHE A 438 -35.57 41.24 18.05
C PHE A 438 -35.84 40.30 19.23
N THR A 439 -35.29 40.57 20.42
CA THR A 439 -35.57 39.78 21.63
C THR A 439 -37.03 39.91 22.08
N GLN A 440 -37.71 41.01 21.75
CA GLN A 440 -39.12 41.23 22.10
C GLN A 440 -40.10 40.64 21.10
N ASP A 441 -39.68 40.43 19.85
CA ASP A 441 -40.50 39.93 18.75
C ASP A 441 -41.10 38.53 19.02
N ALA A 442 -42.42 38.40 18.86
CA ALA A 442 -43.15 37.16 19.13
C ALA A 442 -42.78 36.01 18.16
N ARG A 443 -42.42 36.32 16.91
CA ARG A 443 -42.00 35.33 15.89
C ARG A 443 -40.62 34.78 16.23
N ILE A 444 -39.71 35.62 16.71
CA ILE A 444 -38.38 35.18 17.16
C ILE A 444 -38.51 34.29 18.39
N LYS A 445 -39.33 34.67 19.37
CA LYS A 445 -39.62 33.81 20.54
C LYS A 445 -40.16 32.44 20.14
N LYS A 446 -41.05 32.37 19.14
CA LYS A 446 -41.57 31.09 18.62
C LYS A 446 -40.48 30.22 18.00
N HIS A 447 -39.58 30.79 17.20
CA HIS A 447 -38.45 30.05 16.60
C HIS A 447 -37.38 29.67 17.65
N ALA A 448 -37.19 30.49 18.68
CA ALA A 448 -36.29 30.20 19.79
C ALA A 448 -36.70 28.95 20.57
N ILE A 449 -38.00 28.69 20.72
CA ILE A 449 -38.52 27.45 21.31
C ILE A 449 -38.06 26.24 20.49
N ILE A 450 -38.28 26.27 19.17
CA ILE A 450 -37.91 25.18 18.25
C ILE A 450 -36.39 24.96 18.27
N LEU A 451 -35.60 26.03 18.23
CA LEU A 451 -34.14 25.94 18.24
C LEU A 451 -33.62 25.42 19.58
N GLY A 452 -34.18 25.89 20.70
CA GLY A 452 -33.81 25.43 22.04
C GLY A 452 -34.07 23.94 22.23
N ASP A 453 -35.22 23.44 21.78
CA ASP A 453 -35.55 22.01 21.84
C ASP A 453 -34.65 21.18 20.91
N LEU A 454 -34.35 21.68 19.72
CA LEU A 454 -33.43 21.01 18.79
C LEU A 454 -32.02 20.88 19.38
N ILE A 455 -31.49 21.93 20.02
CA ILE A 455 -30.18 21.89 20.68
C ILE A 455 -30.18 20.87 21.82
N VAL A 456 -31.23 20.84 22.64
CA VAL A 456 -31.35 19.86 23.73
C VAL A 456 -31.40 18.43 23.21
N VAL A 457 -32.21 18.16 22.18
CA VAL A 457 -32.28 16.83 21.54
C VAL A 457 -30.93 16.43 20.95
N HIS A 458 -30.20 17.37 20.34
CA HIS A 458 -28.90 17.05 19.75
C HIS A 458 -27.81 16.80 20.79
N LEU A 459 -27.86 17.53 21.91
CA LEU A 459 -26.97 17.32 23.05
C LEU A 459 -27.30 16.04 23.84
N SER A 460 -28.56 15.61 23.90
CA SER A 460 -28.98 14.42 24.66
C SER A 460 -28.82 13.10 23.92
N VAL A 461 -28.91 13.11 22.58
CA VAL A 461 -28.85 11.88 21.75
C VAL A 461 -27.41 11.38 21.53
N SER A 462 -26.37 12.16 21.86
CA SER A 462 -25.00 11.78 21.49
C SER A 462 -24.07 11.39 22.63
N PRO A 463 -23.84 10.07 22.84
CA PRO A 463 -22.68 9.58 23.60
C PRO A 463 -21.40 9.51 22.74
N HIS A 464 -21.42 10.01 21.49
CA HIS A 464 -20.29 9.98 20.56
C HIS A 464 -19.96 11.37 20.00
N PRO A 465 -18.71 11.62 19.55
CA PRO A 465 -18.31 12.92 19.02
C PRO A 465 -19.15 13.31 17.80
N VAL A 466 -20.07 14.27 17.99
CA VAL A 466 -20.90 14.81 16.91
C VAL A 466 -20.10 15.82 16.11
N HIS A 467 -19.98 15.61 14.81
CA HIS A 467 -19.73 16.69 13.87
C HIS A 467 -21.03 17.49 13.71
N ILE A 468 -21.09 18.68 14.31
CA ILE A 468 -22.20 19.62 14.07
C ILE A 468 -22.07 20.11 12.63
N ASP A 469 -22.80 19.47 11.72
CA ASP A 469 -22.83 19.86 10.33
C ASP A 469 -23.83 21.01 10.15
N TRP A 470 -23.30 22.23 9.98
CA TRP A 470 -24.08 23.45 9.76
C TRP A 470 -25.03 23.34 8.55
N TYR A 471 -24.77 22.42 7.62
CA TYR A 471 -25.67 22.10 6.52
C TYR A 471 -27.02 21.53 6.96
N PHE A 472 -27.07 20.78 8.07
CA PHE A 472 -28.31 20.17 8.57
C PHE A 472 -29.26 21.23 9.15
N ILE A 473 -28.72 22.22 9.86
CA ILE A 473 -29.48 23.37 10.37
C ILE A 473 -30.00 24.21 9.20
N LYS A 474 -29.18 24.46 8.19
CA LYS A 474 -29.58 25.21 6.99
C LYS A 474 -30.73 24.51 6.23
N ARG A 475 -30.70 23.19 6.10
CA ARG A 475 -31.71 22.39 5.36
C ARG A 475 -33.06 22.28 6.08
N LYS A 476 -33.10 22.40 7.42
CA LYS A 476 -34.36 22.36 8.18
C LYS A 476 -35.04 23.72 8.34
N PHE A 477 -34.27 24.81 8.38
CA PHE A 477 -34.81 26.18 8.52
C PHE A 477 -35.05 26.87 7.17
N CYS A 478 -34.34 26.48 6.12
CA CYS A 478 -34.65 26.90 4.74
C CYS A 478 -35.39 25.73 4.07
N GLY A 479 -36.72 25.83 3.91
CA GLY A 479 -37.49 24.90 3.09
C GLY A 479 -36.97 24.81 1.65
N PRO A 480 -37.54 23.94 0.79
CA PRO A 480 -36.98 23.62 -0.52
C PRO A 480 -37.13 24.82 -1.47
N LEU A 481 -36.17 25.74 -1.42
CA LEU A 481 -36.01 26.80 -2.40
C LEU A 481 -35.20 26.25 -3.56
N GLN A 482 -35.88 26.01 -4.70
CA GLN A 482 -35.24 25.87 -6.00
C GLN A 482 -34.53 27.18 -6.33
N ILE A 483 -33.22 27.25 -6.10
CA ILE A 483 -32.37 28.32 -6.63
C ILE A 483 -31.18 27.66 -7.34
N ASN A 484 -31.01 28.04 -8.60
CA ASN A 484 -29.94 27.58 -9.49
C ASN A 484 -28.54 27.79 -8.87
N PRO A 485 -27.66 26.78 -8.85
CA PRO A 485 -26.35 26.85 -8.20
C PRO A 485 -25.31 27.71 -8.94
N LEU A 486 -25.69 28.45 -9.98
CA LEU A 486 -24.79 29.15 -10.90
C LEU A 486 -24.71 30.68 -10.72
N GLN A 487 -25.36 31.26 -9.69
CA GLN A 487 -25.35 32.71 -9.46
C GLN A 487 -24.66 33.19 -8.17
N LEU A 488 -24.02 32.30 -7.39
CA LEU A 488 -23.41 32.67 -6.10
C LEU A 488 -21.86 32.69 -6.09
N TRP A 489 -21.24 32.86 -7.25
CA TRP A 489 -19.79 32.98 -7.39
C TRP A 489 -19.43 34.24 -8.19
N ASN A 490 -19.75 35.40 -7.62
CA ASN A 490 -19.04 36.64 -7.92
C ASN A 490 -18.56 37.20 -6.60
N GLY A 491 -17.25 37.47 -6.57
CA GLY A 491 -16.48 37.63 -5.35
C GLY A 491 -16.81 38.88 -4.57
N GLU A 492 -16.59 38.79 -3.27
CA GLU A 492 -16.01 39.87 -2.51
C GLU A 492 -15.27 39.26 -1.31
N THR A 493 -14.00 39.61 -1.24
CA THR A 493 -13.10 39.44 -0.10
C THR A 493 -13.71 40.05 1.16
N CYS A 494 -13.95 39.24 2.18
CA CYS A 494 -14.11 39.74 3.54
C CYS A 494 -13.10 39.03 4.45
N ALA A 495 -12.15 39.85 4.90
CA ALA A 495 -11.26 39.58 6.02
C ALA A 495 -12.03 39.48 7.35
N ALA A 496 -11.28 39.10 8.39
CA ALA A 496 -11.57 39.27 9.82
C ALA A 496 -12.33 38.10 10.48
N LYS A 497 -11.79 37.54 11.58
CA LYS A 497 -11.84 37.97 13.00
C LYS A 497 -12.90 37.15 13.74
#